data_AF-A0AAJ0DHC0-F1
#
_entry.id   AF-A0AAJ0DHC0-F1
#
_cell.length_a   1.000
_cell.length_b   1.000
_cell.length_c   1.000
_cell.angle_alpha   90.00
_cell.angle_beta   90.00
_cell.angle_gamma   90.00
#
_symmetry.space_group_name_H-M   'P 1'
#
loop_
_entity.id
_entity.type
_entity.pdbx_description
1 polymer ?
#
loop_
_entity_poly.entity_id
_entity_poly.type
_entity_poly.pdbx_seq_one_letter_code
_entity_poly.pdbx_strand_id
1 'polypeptide(L)'
;MSDNRKSQYVLPLALAQYIGYMGPPPLSMIQQSSDPAMSTYFDAQGDWTADPPIHRTSFEDFVTAIPPGDEKTKFLRWLRKIFVWDPAERANSSQLFKDEWLAGRFGEMGIMR
;
A
#
# COMPACT_ATOMS: atom_id res chain seq x y z
N MET A 1 -35.25 -12.56 3.52
CA MET A 1 -34.36 -12.03 2.48
C MET A 1 -33.39 -11.06 3.10
N SER A 2 -32.15 -11.46 3.30
CA SER A 2 -31.09 -10.61 3.85
C SER A 2 -30.63 -9.62 2.78
N ASP A 3 -30.70 -8.32 3.08
CA ASP A 3 -30.23 -7.24 2.22
C ASP A 3 -28.71 -7.33 2.02
N ASN A 4 -28.28 -7.81 0.85
CA ASN A 4 -26.88 -8.05 0.48
C ASN A 4 -26.18 -6.79 -0.09
N ARG A 5 -26.75 -5.59 0.08
CA ARG A 5 -26.28 -4.37 -0.61
C ARG A 5 -25.24 -3.54 0.15
N LYS A 6 -24.65 -4.06 1.24
CA LYS A 6 -23.68 -3.30 2.07
C LYS A 6 -22.22 -3.80 2.03
N SER A 7 -21.85 -4.61 1.04
CA SER A 7 -20.47 -5.12 0.94
C SER A 7 -19.88 -5.04 -0.47
N GLN A 8 -20.35 -4.12 -1.31
CA GLN A 8 -19.64 -3.77 -2.54
C GLN A 8 -18.46 -2.87 -2.16
N TYR A 9 -17.35 -3.49 -1.79
CA TYR A 9 -16.06 -2.89 -2.14
C TYR A 9 -16.10 -2.69 -3.64
N VAL A 10 -16.09 -1.44 -4.10
CA VAL A 10 -15.80 -1.15 -5.49
C VAL A 10 -14.30 -1.44 -5.65
N LEU A 11 -13.96 -2.71 -5.90
CA LEU A 11 -12.59 -3.18 -6.14
C LEU A 11 -11.78 -2.22 -7.03
N PRO A 12 -12.33 -1.65 -8.12
CA PRO A 12 -11.57 -0.70 -8.92
C PRO A 12 -11.25 0.61 -8.18
N LEU A 13 -12.15 1.12 -7.33
CA LEU A 13 -11.87 2.28 -6.49
C LEU A 13 -10.71 2.00 -5.51
N ALA A 14 -10.73 0.83 -4.87
CA ALA A 14 -9.67 0.44 -3.94
C ALA A 14 -8.31 0.26 -4.67
N LEU A 15 -8.31 -0.38 -5.83
CA LEU A 15 -7.11 -0.54 -6.66
C LEU A 15 -6.56 0.82 -7.13
N ALA A 16 -7.41 1.72 -7.64
CA ALA A 16 -7.00 3.06 -8.05
C ALA A 16 -6.33 3.83 -6.89
N GLN A 17 -6.86 3.69 -5.66
CA GLN A 17 -6.26 4.28 -4.46
C GLN A 17 -4.90 3.68 -4.13
N TYR A 18 -4.78 2.34 -4.12
CA TYR A 18 -3.49 1.68 -3.87
C TYR A 18 -2.45 2.05 -4.92
N ILE A 19 -2.83 2.08 -6.20
CA ILE A 19 -1.96 2.50 -7.30
C ILE A 19 -1.51 3.95 -7.09
N GLY A 20 -2.40 4.83 -6.63
CA GLY A 20 -2.07 6.21 -6.31
C GLY A 20 -0.93 6.33 -5.27
N TYR A 21 -0.86 5.43 -4.29
CA TYR A 21 0.18 5.44 -3.25
C TYR A 21 1.43 4.63 -3.59
N MET A 22 1.26 3.48 -4.24
CA MET A 22 2.30 2.47 -4.43
C MET A 22 2.87 2.45 -5.86
N GLY A 23 2.25 3.19 -6.78
CA GLY A 23 2.45 2.99 -8.22
C GLY A 23 1.70 1.75 -8.73
N PRO A 24 1.73 1.49 -10.05
CA PRO A 24 1.05 0.35 -10.64
C PRO A 24 1.62 -0.97 -10.09
N PRO A 25 0.79 -2.02 -9.93
CA PRO A 25 1.30 -3.34 -9.62
C PRO A 25 2.20 -3.86 -10.75
N PRO A 26 3.16 -4.75 -10.45
CA PRO A 26 3.96 -5.40 -11.48
C PRO A 26 3.08 -6.09 -12.52
N LEU A 27 3.43 -5.98 -13.81
CA LEU A 27 2.67 -6.57 -14.91
C LEU A 27 2.49 -8.08 -14.75
N SER A 28 3.52 -8.78 -14.25
CA SER A 28 3.45 -10.22 -13.96
C SER A 28 2.32 -10.57 -12.98
N MET A 29 2.09 -9.74 -11.97
CA MET A 29 1.03 -9.95 -10.98
C MET A 29 -0.36 -9.77 -11.60
N ILE A 30 -0.52 -8.77 -12.49
CA ILE A 30 -1.77 -8.56 -13.24
C ILE A 30 -2.05 -9.78 -14.13
N GLN A 31 -1.05 -10.23 -14.89
CA GLN A 31 -1.17 -11.34 -15.85
C GLN A 31 -1.38 -12.70 -15.18
N GLN A 32 -0.85 -12.91 -13.98
CA GLN A 32 -1.00 -14.15 -13.22
C GLN A 32 -2.30 -14.20 -12.39
N SER A 33 -3.05 -13.09 -12.33
CA SER A 33 -4.31 -13.05 -11.58
C SER A 33 -5.34 -14.01 -12.18
N SER A 34 -5.98 -14.78 -11.31
CA SER A 34 -7.12 -15.63 -11.67
C SER A 34 -8.46 -14.87 -11.68
N ASP A 35 -8.48 -13.61 -11.22
CA ASP A 35 -9.67 -12.77 -11.21
C ASP A 35 -9.91 -12.17 -12.61
N PRO A 36 -11.00 -12.56 -13.31
CA PRO A 36 -11.29 -12.05 -14.65
C PRO A 36 -11.50 -10.54 -14.68
N ALA A 37 -11.86 -9.92 -13.55
CA ALA A 37 -12.05 -8.47 -13.46
C ALA A 37 -10.75 -7.69 -13.71
N MET A 38 -9.57 -8.28 -13.52
CA MET A 38 -8.30 -7.60 -13.80
C MET A 38 -8.18 -7.19 -15.27
N SER A 39 -8.68 -8.03 -16.19
CA SER A 39 -8.69 -7.72 -17.64
C SER A 39 -9.62 -6.56 -18.01
N THR A 40 -10.53 -6.18 -17.11
CA THR A 40 -11.41 -5.00 -17.29
C THR A 40 -10.82 -3.73 -16.69
N TYR A 41 -9.79 -3.84 -15.86
CA TYR A 41 -9.19 -2.70 -15.14
C TYR A 41 -7.85 -2.28 -15.71
N PHE A 42 -7.13 -3.22 -16.33
CA PHE A 42 -5.83 -3.01 -16.93
C PHE A 42 -5.84 -3.43 -18.40
N ASP A 43 -5.11 -2.71 -19.23
CA ASP A 43 -4.84 -3.17 -20.60
C ASP A 43 -3.73 -4.24 -20.65
N ALA A 44 -3.38 -4.66 -21.86
CA ALA A 44 -2.36 -5.70 -22.07
C ALA A 44 -0.95 -5.25 -21.66
N GLN A 45 -0.70 -3.95 -21.53
CA GLN A 45 0.55 -3.36 -21.09
C GLN A 45 0.61 -3.17 -19.57
N GLY A 46 -0.54 -3.35 -18.88
CA GLY A 46 -0.67 -3.15 -17.44
C GLY A 46 -1.06 -1.73 -17.05
N ASP A 47 -1.48 -0.91 -18.01
CA ASP A 47 -1.92 0.45 -17.74
C ASP A 47 -3.38 0.45 -17.26
N TRP A 48 -3.67 1.32 -16.29
CA TRP A 48 -5.00 1.44 -15.69
C TRP A 48 -6.00 2.08 -16.66
N THR A 49 -7.10 1.38 -16.93
CA THR A 49 -8.14 1.79 -17.88
C THR A 49 -9.54 1.89 -17.27
N ALA A 50 -9.70 1.50 -15.99
CA ALA A 50 -10.99 1.53 -15.31
C ALA A 50 -11.36 2.88 -14.69
N ASP A 51 -12.65 3.02 -14.37
CA ASP A 51 -13.16 4.07 -13.51
C ASP A 51 -13.18 3.62 -12.03
N PRO A 52 -12.79 4.47 -11.09
CA PRO A 52 -12.36 5.87 -11.28
C PRO A 52 -10.90 5.99 -11.74
N PRO A 53 -10.49 7.15 -12.29
CA PRO A 53 -9.10 7.41 -12.61
C PRO A 53 -8.23 7.41 -11.35
N ILE A 54 -6.94 7.10 -11.53
CA ILE A 54 -5.97 7.17 -10.44
C ILE A 54 -5.77 8.64 -10.03
N HIS A 55 -6.07 8.94 -8.76
CA HIS A 55 -5.72 10.23 -8.18
C HIS A 55 -4.26 10.23 -7.75
N ARG A 56 -3.52 11.27 -8.15
CA ARG A 56 -2.17 11.51 -7.66
C ARG A 56 -2.22 11.75 -6.16
N THR A 57 -1.54 10.91 -5.40
CA THR A 57 -1.41 11.02 -3.96
C THR A 57 0.01 10.63 -3.56
N SER A 58 0.37 10.89 -2.31
CA SER A 58 1.67 10.53 -1.76
C SER A 58 1.51 10.16 -0.28
N PHE A 59 2.38 9.29 0.22
CA PHE A 59 2.42 9.03 1.66
C PHE A 59 2.83 10.27 2.44
N GLU A 60 3.66 11.14 1.85
CA GLU A 60 4.08 12.42 2.40
C GLU A 60 2.90 13.32 2.75
N ASP A 61 1.93 13.44 1.83
CA ASP A 61 0.72 14.26 2.01
C ASP A 61 -0.29 13.59 2.93
N PHE A 62 -0.40 12.25 2.86
CA PHE A 62 -1.30 11.48 3.71
C PHE A 62 -0.91 11.51 5.19
N VAL A 63 0.40 11.42 5.49
CA VAL A 63 0.90 11.41 6.87
C VAL A 63 1.06 12.83 7.40
N THR A 64 -0.02 13.38 7.95
CA THR A 64 -0.07 14.74 8.49
C THR A 64 0.25 14.83 9.98
N ALA A 65 0.16 13.72 10.71
CA ALA A 65 0.37 13.68 12.16
C ALA A 65 1.84 13.82 12.59
N ILE A 66 2.79 13.63 11.66
CA ILE A 66 4.23 13.81 11.91
C ILE A 66 4.70 15.04 11.12
N PRO A 67 5.30 16.05 11.77
CA PRO A 67 5.80 17.22 11.06
C PRO A 67 6.99 16.86 10.14
N PRO A 68 7.28 17.67 9.11
CA PRO A 68 8.46 17.47 8.26
C PRO A 68 9.76 17.40 9.08
N GLY A 69 10.63 16.44 8.75
CA GLY A 69 11.90 16.23 9.43
C GLY A 69 12.34 14.75 9.40
N ASP A 70 13.44 14.45 10.08
CA ASP A 70 14.04 13.12 10.10
C ASP A 70 13.07 12.02 10.56
N GLU A 71 12.24 12.31 11.57
CA GLU A 71 11.25 11.35 12.08
C GLU A 71 10.22 10.97 11.00
N LYS A 72 9.69 11.95 10.26
CA LYS A 72 8.76 11.68 9.15
C LYS A 72 9.46 10.91 8.04
N THR A 73 10.70 11.25 7.72
CA THR A 73 11.50 10.53 6.70
C THR A 73 11.69 9.06 7.07
N LYS A 74 12.04 8.77 8.33
CA LYS A 74 12.21 7.41 8.84
C LYS A 74 10.89 6.64 8.84
N PHE A 75 9.80 7.26 9.30
CA PHE A 75 8.47 6.65 9.28
C PHE A 75 8.01 6.30 7.86
N LEU A 76 8.13 7.24 6.91
CA LEU A 76 7.74 7.00 5.52
C LEU A 76 8.57 5.91 4.87
N ARG A 77 9.86 5.81 5.19
CA ARG A 77 10.72 4.69 4.75
C ARG A 77 10.22 3.37 5.31
N TRP A 78 9.86 3.33 6.59
CA TRP A 78 9.29 2.14 7.21
C TRP A 78 7.94 1.75 6.59
N LEU A 79 7.05 2.72 6.37
CA LEU A 79 5.74 2.54 5.75
C LEU A 79 5.85 1.90 4.35
N ARG A 80 6.81 2.36 3.54
CA ARG A 80 7.09 1.81 2.21
C ARG A 80 7.55 0.35 2.21
N LYS A 81 8.05 -0.18 3.33
CA LYS A 81 8.39 -1.61 3.46
C LYS A 81 7.15 -2.50 3.66
N ILE A 82 6.06 -1.91 4.12
CA ILE A 82 4.77 -2.59 4.35
C ILE A 82 3.93 -2.57 3.06
N PHE A 83 3.86 -1.40 2.43
CA PHE A 83 3.08 -1.18 1.21
C PHE A 83 3.88 -1.56 -0.04
N VAL A 84 3.99 -2.88 -0.25
CA VAL A 84 4.63 -3.50 -1.41
C VAL A 84 3.64 -4.47 -2.07
N TRP A 85 3.54 -4.41 -3.40
CA TRP A 85 2.62 -5.25 -4.18
C TRP A 85 2.96 -6.73 -4.06
N ASP A 86 4.21 -7.10 -4.34
CA ASP A 86 4.69 -8.47 -4.24
C ASP A 86 4.83 -8.88 -2.76
N PRO A 87 4.07 -9.89 -2.29
CA PRO A 87 4.20 -10.40 -0.94
C PRO A 87 5.59 -10.97 -0.62
N ALA A 88 6.32 -11.48 -1.61
CA ALA A 88 7.66 -12.05 -1.43
C ALA A 88 8.72 -10.96 -1.19
N GLU A 89 8.53 -9.77 -1.76
CA GLU A 89 9.39 -8.60 -1.53
C GLU A 89 8.99 -7.80 -0.29
N ARG A 90 7.75 -7.99 0.20
CA ARG A 90 7.23 -7.29 1.38
C ARG A 90 8.02 -7.69 2.63
N ALA A 91 8.39 -6.69 3.43
CA ALA A 91 9.09 -6.94 4.69
C ALA A 91 8.19 -7.73 5.65
N ASN A 92 8.75 -8.79 6.26
CA ASN A 92 8.04 -9.55 7.26
C ASN A 92 8.01 -8.81 8.62
N SER A 93 7.13 -9.25 9.52
CA SER A 93 6.95 -8.62 10.84
C SER A 93 8.27 -8.49 11.61
N SER A 94 9.10 -9.54 11.62
CA SER A 94 10.40 -9.52 12.34
C SER A 94 11.39 -8.49 11.79
N GLN A 95 11.39 -8.24 10.47
CA GLN A 95 12.20 -7.20 9.85
C GLN A 95 11.64 -5.81 10.18
N LEU A 96 10.33 -5.64 10.14
CA LEU A 96 9.65 -4.39 10.48
C LEU A 96 9.86 -3.99 11.95
N PHE A 97 9.89 -4.95 12.87
CA PHE A 97 10.18 -4.73 14.29
C PHE A 97 11.62 -4.27 14.56
N LYS A 98 12.56 -4.63 13.68
CA LYS A 98 13.97 -4.26 13.80
C LYS A 98 14.31 -2.94 13.09
N ASP A 99 13.34 -2.31 12.43
CA ASP A 99 13.58 -1.05 11.75
C ASP A 99 13.92 0.05 12.75
N GLU A 100 14.88 0.91 12.39
CA GLU A 100 15.37 1.98 13.25
C GLU A 100 14.26 2.91 13.77
N TRP A 101 13.23 3.15 12.95
CA TRP A 101 12.12 4.01 13.33
C TRP A 101 11.30 3.41 14.46
N LEU A 102 10.97 2.11 14.34
CA LEU A 102 10.12 1.42 15.29
C LEU A 102 10.91 0.97 16.54
N ALA A 103 12.15 0.51 16.37
CA ALA A 103 13.01 0.07 17.46
C ALA A 103 13.47 1.23 18.35
N GLY A 104 13.75 2.42 17.77
CA GLY A 104 14.11 3.61 18.55
C GLY A 104 13.03 3.98 19.58
N ARG A 105 11.76 3.83 19.20
CA ARG A 105 10.59 4.08 20.08
C ARG A 105 10.53 3.09 21.25
N PHE A 106 10.92 1.83 21.03
CA PHE A 106 10.96 0.83 22.10
C PHE A 106 12.16 0.99 23.04
N GLY A 107 13.29 1.50 22.52
CA GLY A 107 14.44 1.89 23.33
C GLY A 107 14.12 3.07 24.25
N GLU A 108 13.42 4.10 23.73
CA GLU A 108 12.96 5.25 24.52
C GLU A 108 11.92 4.85 25.59
N MET A 109 11.09 3.85 25.31
CA MET A 109 10.11 3.31 26.27
C MET A 109 10.66 2.22 27.20
N GLY A 110 11.95 1.85 27.08
CA GLY A 110 12.58 0.83 27.93
C GLY A 110 12.08 -0.61 27.73
N ILE A 111 11.42 -0.89 26.60
CA ILE A 111 10.78 -2.19 26.29
C ILE A 111 11.77 -3.16 25.63
N MET A 112 12.83 -2.65 24.99
CA MET A 112 13.94 -3.47 24.50
C MET A 112 15.21 -3.07 25.23
N ARG A 113 15.63 -3.90 26.20
CA ARG A 113 16.96 -3.93 26.81
C ARG A 113 17.64 -5.24 26.46
#